data_AF-A0A7L2RVP7-F1
#
_entry.id   AF-A0A7L2RVP7-F1
#
_cell.length_a   1.000
_cell.length_b   1.000
_cell.length_c   1.000
_cell.angle_alpha   90.00
_cell.angle_beta   90.00
_cell.angle_gamma   90.00
#
_symmetry.space_group_name_H-M   'P 1'
#
loop_
_entity.id
_entity.type
_entity.pdbx_description
1 polymer ?
#
loop_
_entity_poly.entity_id
_entity_poly.type
_entity_poly.pdbx_seq_one_letter_code
_entity_poly.pdbx_strand_id
1 'polypeptide(L)'
;HQTLTARCHQCVIVTSSSHLLGTHVGTAINGAECTIRMNDAPITGYEADVGNKTSFRVVAHSSLYRVLKRPQEFVNKTPETIFIFWGPPTKMQKSLLKIIQRVCASFPNMTAYVVSPSRMKQFDDLFRGETGKDREKSRSWLSTGWFTMVIAVELCDAVHVYGMVPPSYCGRHPPPRRLPYHYYEPKGPDECTTYIHNERSRKGNHHRFITEKRVFATWAGLYNITFSHPDWT
;
A
#
# COMPACT_ATOMS: atom_id res chain seq x y z
N HIS A 1 5.08 -1.53 -24.60
CA HIS A 1 4.62 -1.13 -23.25
C HIS A 1 3.19 -1.61 -23.08
N GLN A 2 2.86 -2.32 -22.01
CA GLN A 2 1.49 -2.76 -21.72
C GLN A 2 0.86 -1.79 -20.71
N THR A 3 -0.42 -1.50 -20.89
CA THR A 3 -1.21 -0.65 -20.00
C THR A 3 -2.10 -1.54 -19.16
N LEU A 4 -2.22 -1.24 -17.86
CA LEU A 4 -3.21 -1.87 -17.00
C LEU A 4 -4.59 -1.30 -17.36
N THR A 5 -5.49 -2.15 -17.87
CA THR A 5 -6.84 -1.75 -18.32
C THR A 5 -7.95 -2.14 -17.36
N ALA A 6 -7.61 -2.77 -16.23
CA ALA A 6 -8.59 -3.16 -15.22
C ALA A 6 -9.28 -1.91 -14.63
N ARG A 7 -10.57 -2.04 -14.34
CA ARG A 7 -11.42 -1.01 -13.70
C ARG A 7 -12.36 -1.71 -12.74
N CYS A 8 -12.66 -1.07 -11.62
CA CYS A 8 -13.63 -1.57 -10.64
C CYS A 8 -14.54 -0.42 -10.19
N HIS A 9 -15.81 -0.69 -9.92
CA HIS A 9 -16.70 0.31 -9.34
C HIS A 9 -16.34 0.59 -7.88
N GLN A 10 -16.11 -0.47 -7.09
CA GLN A 10 -15.74 -0.34 -5.68
C GLN A 10 -14.43 -1.07 -5.38
N CYS A 11 -13.44 -0.30 -4.92
CA CYS A 11 -12.22 -0.85 -4.37
C CYS A 11 -12.18 -0.74 -2.85
N VAL A 12 -11.56 -1.72 -2.22
CA VAL A 12 -11.14 -1.65 -0.82
C VAL A 12 -9.62 -1.75 -0.74
N ILE A 13 -8.99 -0.79 -0.07
CA ILE A 13 -7.58 -0.84 0.28
C ILE A 13 -7.49 -1.37 1.70
N VAL A 14 -6.80 -2.50 1.88
CA VAL A 14 -6.49 -3.04 3.20
C VAL A 14 -5.05 -2.68 3.53
N THR A 15 -4.84 -1.76 4.48
CA THR A 15 -3.48 -1.41 4.90
C THR A 15 -2.84 -2.54 5.69
N SER A 16 -1.54 -2.37 6.00
CA SER A 16 -0.82 -3.30 6.86
C SER A 16 -1.00 -3.01 8.36
N SER A 17 -1.81 -2.03 8.78
CA SER A 17 -1.81 -1.54 10.17
C SER A 17 -2.45 -2.50 11.17
N SER A 18 -1.94 -2.49 12.40
CA SER A 18 -2.51 -3.25 13.53
C SER A 18 -3.89 -2.76 13.99
N HIS A 19 -4.38 -1.62 13.49
CA HIS A 19 -5.76 -1.18 13.77
C HIS A 19 -6.82 -2.15 13.22
N LEU A 20 -6.44 -3.04 12.30
CA LEU A 20 -7.33 -4.09 11.80
C LEU A 20 -7.52 -5.25 12.78
N LEU A 21 -6.61 -5.46 13.74
CA LEU A 21 -6.67 -6.62 14.64
C LEU A 21 -7.91 -6.58 15.54
N GLY A 22 -8.69 -7.66 15.54
CA GLY A 22 -9.92 -7.81 16.31
C GLY A 22 -11.11 -6.99 15.81
N THR A 23 -11.04 -6.45 14.59
CA THR A 23 -12.14 -5.66 14.00
C THR A 23 -13.19 -6.54 13.33
N HIS A 24 -12.84 -7.77 12.97
CA HIS A 24 -13.75 -8.73 12.31
C HIS A 24 -14.37 -8.22 10.99
N VAL A 25 -13.75 -7.25 10.31
CA VAL A 25 -14.26 -6.67 9.05
C VAL A 25 -13.95 -7.50 7.81
N GLY A 26 -13.32 -8.66 7.95
CA GLY A 26 -12.88 -9.50 6.84
C GLY A 26 -14.02 -9.92 5.90
N THR A 27 -15.20 -10.20 6.42
CA THR A 27 -16.39 -10.50 5.61
C THR A 27 -16.82 -9.31 4.76
N ALA A 28 -16.79 -8.09 5.32
CA ALA A 28 -17.10 -6.87 4.58
C ALA A 28 -16.08 -6.59 3.48
N ILE A 29 -14.78 -6.76 3.77
CA ILE A 29 -13.70 -6.65 2.78
C ILE A 29 -13.89 -7.63 1.62
N ASN A 30 -14.29 -8.87 1.93
CA ASN A 30 -14.50 -9.91 0.90
C ASN A 30 -15.68 -9.59 -0.04
N GLY A 31 -16.65 -8.79 0.40
CA GLY A 31 -17.79 -8.35 -0.40
C GLY A 31 -17.49 -7.24 -1.42
N ALA A 32 -16.35 -6.56 -1.31
CA ALA A 32 -15.94 -5.53 -2.27
C ALA A 32 -15.74 -6.10 -3.68
N GLU A 33 -15.79 -5.33 -4.75
CA GLU A 33 -15.45 -5.85 -6.08
C GLU A 33 -13.94 -6.15 -6.17
N CYS A 34 -13.12 -5.15 -5.84
CA CYS A 34 -11.67 -5.24 -5.91
C CYS A 34 -11.01 -5.00 -4.56
N THR A 35 -10.09 -5.89 -4.17
CA THR A 35 -9.31 -5.74 -2.93
C THR A 35 -7.84 -5.46 -3.26
N ILE A 36 -7.33 -4.33 -2.80
CA ILE A 36 -5.96 -3.89 -3.01
C ILE A 36 -5.16 -4.07 -1.71
N ARG A 37 -4.05 -4.80 -1.80
CA ARG A 37 -3.11 -5.02 -0.69
C ARG A 37 -1.70 -4.57 -1.03
N MET A 38 -0.87 -4.41 -0.02
CA MET A 38 0.49 -3.89 -0.18
C MET A 38 1.54 -4.90 0.28
N ASN A 39 2.65 -4.97 -0.47
CA ASN A 39 3.86 -5.68 -0.09
C ASN A 39 3.57 -7.12 0.39
N ASP A 40 4.22 -7.52 1.48
CA ASP A 40 4.15 -8.83 2.11
C ASP A 40 3.13 -8.91 3.26
N ALA A 41 2.09 -8.07 3.25
CA ALA A 41 0.97 -8.17 4.19
C ALA A 41 0.20 -9.48 3.95
N PRO A 42 0.24 -10.45 4.90
CA PRO A 42 -0.33 -11.77 4.74
C PRO A 42 -1.83 -11.78 5.07
N ILE A 43 -2.51 -12.80 4.58
CA ILE A 43 -3.92 -13.09 4.91
C ILE A 43 -3.99 -14.22 5.94
N THR A 44 -3.11 -15.22 5.82
CA THR A 44 -3.18 -16.43 6.66
C THR A 44 -3.06 -16.09 8.13
N GLY A 45 -4.07 -16.48 8.91
CA GLY A 45 -4.16 -16.22 10.35
C GLY A 45 -4.81 -14.89 10.72
N TYR A 46 -5.23 -14.09 9.73
CA TYR A 46 -5.84 -12.77 9.91
C TYR A 46 -7.15 -12.63 9.13
N GLU A 47 -7.67 -13.70 8.53
CA GLU A 47 -8.82 -13.67 7.60
C GLU A 47 -10.05 -12.98 8.17
N ALA A 48 -10.32 -13.19 9.47
CA ALA A 48 -11.44 -12.57 10.17
C ALA A 48 -11.36 -11.03 10.13
N ASP A 49 -10.16 -10.48 10.22
CA ASP A 49 -9.91 -9.04 10.32
C ASP A 49 -9.61 -8.40 8.97
N VAL A 50 -8.85 -9.10 8.11
CA VAL A 50 -8.32 -8.52 6.88
C VAL A 50 -8.96 -9.09 5.62
N GLY A 51 -9.86 -10.08 5.74
CA GLY A 51 -10.46 -10.79 4.61
C GLY A 51 -9.50 -11.77 3.94
N ASN A 52 -9.98 -12.51 2.95
CA ASN A 52 -9.22 -13.54 2.24
C ASN A 52 -9.06 -13.28 0.73
N LYS A 53 -9.61 -12.16 0.22
CA LYS A 53 -9.48 -11.76 -1.19
C LYS A 53 -8.35 -10.77 -1.42
N THR A 54 -7.71 -10.87 -2.59
CA THR A 54 -6.73 -9.94 -3.14
C THR A 54 -6.92 -9.92 -4.66
N SER A 55 -7.32 -8.77 -5.21
CA SER A 55 -7.41 -8.56 -6.67
C SER A 55 -6.13 -7.91 -7.19
N PHE A 56 -5.61 -6.93 -6.44
CA PHE A 56 -4.38 -6.21 -6.76
C PHE A 56 -3.40 -6.25 -5.59
N ARG A 57 -2.11 -6.43 -5.89
CA ARG A 57 -1.04 -6.31 -4.90
C ARG A 57 0.04 -5.35 -5.37
N VAL A 58 0.17 -4.22 -4.69
CA VAL A 58 1.19 -3.20 -4.97
C VAL A 58 2.45 -3.52 -4.16
N VAL A 59 3.58 -3.75 -4.83
CA VAL A 59 4.78 -4.30 -4.20
C VAL A 59 5.99 -3.39 -4.46
N ALA A 60 6.58 -2.85 -3.41
CA ALA A 60 7.85 -2.15 -3.50
C ALA A 60 8.99 -3.11 -3.83
N HIS A 61 10.01 -2.63 -4.54
CA HIS A 61 11.23 -3.39 -4.84
C HIS A 61 11.87 -4.02 -3.60
N SER A 62 11.79 -3.36 -2.44
CA SER A 62 12.32 -3.82 -1.16
C SER A 62 11.54 -5.00 -0.54
N SER A 63 10.31 -5.26 -1.01
CA SER A 63 9.44 -6.33 -0.53
C SER A 63 9.32 -7.49 -1.53
N LEU A 64 9.82 -7.31 -2.75
CA LEU A 64 9.68 -8.27 -3.84
C LEU A 64 10.13 -9.68 -3.45
N TYR A 65 11.31 -9.83 -2.85
CA TYR A 65 11.81 -11.14 -2.44
C TYR A 65 10.94 -11.81 -1.37
N ARG A 66 10.39 -11.04 -0.42
CA ARG A 66 9.51 -11.58 0.64
C ARG A 66 8.19 -12.09 0.06
N VAL A 67 7.67 -11.38 -0.94
CA VAL A 67 6.45 -11.77 -1.67
C VAL A 67 6.70 -12.99 -2.57
N LEU A 68 7.70 -12.93 -3.45
CA LEU A 68 7.91 -13.98 -4.46
C LEU A 68 8.45 -15.29 -3.90
N LYS A 69 9.09 -15.30 -2.72
CA LYS A 69 9.53 -16.53 -2.04
C LYS A 69 8.38 -17.29 -1.35
N ARG A 70 7.20 -16.68 -1.21
CA ARG A 70 6.04 -17.29 -0.56
C ARG A 70 4.81 -17.28 -1.48
N PRO A 71 4.88 -17.94 -2.65
CA PRO A 71 3.76 -17.94 -3.60
C PRO A 71 2.48 -18.55 -3.01
N GLN A 72 2.59 -19.51 -2.09
CA GLN A 72 1.42 -20.09 -1.41
C GLN A 72 0.65 -19.08 -0.54
N GLU A 73 1.32 -18.01 -0.09
CA GLU A 73 0.69 -16.95 0.70
C GLU A 73 0.19 -15.82 -0.20
N PHE A 74 0.98 -15.41 -1.19
CA PHE A 74 0.74 -14.16 -1.90
C PHE A 74 0.18 -14.33 -3.31
N VAL A 75 0.37 -15.49 -3.94
CA VAL A 75 -0.03 -15.77 -5.33
C VAL A 75 -1.18 -16.77 -5.40
N ASN A 76 -1.11 -17.89 -4.68
CA ASN A 76 -2.05 -19.01 -4.82
C ASN A 76 -3.31 -18.88 -3.96
N LYS A 77 -3.37 -17.91 -3.05
CA LYS A 77 -4.54 -17.72 -2.15
C LYS A 77 -5.78 -17.27 -2.88
N THR A 78 -5.61 -16.60 -4.01
CA THR A 78 -6.68 -15.95 -4.76
C THR A 78 -6.60 -16.38 -6.22
N PRO A 79 -7.74 -16.72 -6.87
CA PRO A 79 -7.72 -17.34 -8.19
C PRO A 79 -7.00 -16.52 -9.26
N GLU A 80 -7.13 -15.21 -9.23
CA GLU A 80 -6.46 -14.27 -10.14
C GLU A 80 -5.96 -13.08 -9.34
N THR A 81 -4.70 -12.70 -9.54
CA THR A 81 -4.12 -11.54 -8.84
C THR A 81 -3.18 -10.78 -9.75
N ILE A 82 -3.41 -9.47 -9.82
CA ILE A 82 -2.58 -8.54 -10.56
C ILE A 82 -1.55 -7.92 -9.60
N PHE A 83 -0.27 -8.16 -9.87
CA PHE A 83 0.83 -7.58 -9.13
C PHE A 83 1.34 -6.34 -9.83
N ILE A 84 1.55 -5.26 -9.06
CA ILE A 84 2.11 -4.01 -9.56
C ILE A 84 3.39 -3.74 -8.78
N PHE A 85 4.53 -4.04 -9.39
CA PHE A 85 5.84 -3.83 -8.81
C PHE A 85 6.34 -2.41 -9.09
N TRP A 86 6.87 -1.74 -8.08
CA TRP A 86 7.41 -0.39 -8.22
C TRP A 86 8.78 -0.25 -7.54
N GLY A 87 9.61 0.64 -8.09
CA GLY A 87 10.92 0.97 -7.54
C GLY A 87 11.72 1.82 -8.53
N PRO A 88 12.76 2.52 -8.05
CA PRO A 88 13.61 3.30 -8.94
C PRO A 88 14.33 2.36 -9.93
N PRO A 89 14.66 2.83 -11.16
CA PRO A 89 15.31 2.01 -12.18
C PRO A 89 16.59 1.31 -11.69
N THR A 90 17.37 1.98 -10.83
CA THR A 90 18.60 1.45 -10.24
C THR A 90 18.37 0.24 -9.32
N LYS A 91 17.17 0.09 -8.76
CA LYS A 91 16.75 -1.04 -7.93
C LYS A 91 15.93 -2.08 -8.70
N MET A 92 15.27 -1.67 -9.80
CA MET A 92 14.51 -2.54 -10.69
C MET A 92 15.36 -3.06 -11.86
N GLN A 93 16.50 -3.68 -11.53
CA GLN A 93 17.48 -4.14 -12.53
C GLN A 93 17.00 -5.37 -13.33
N LYS A 94 17.65 -5.64 -14.47
CA LYS A 94 17.34 -6.79 -15.34
C LYS A 94 17.27 -8.13 -14.59
N SER A 95 18.11 -8.35 -13.59
CA SER A 95 18.09 -9.57 -12.75
C SER A 95 16.76 -9.73 -12.00
N LEU A 96 16.25 -8.64 -11.41
CA LEU A 96 14.99 -8.62 -10.69
C LEU A 96 13.79 -8.84 -11.62
N LEU A 97 13.83 -8.22 -12.80
CA LEU A 97 12.81 -8.42 -13.84
C LEU A 97 12.76 -9.89 -14.30
N LYS A 98 13.93 -10.53 -14.48
CA LYS A 98 14.01 -11.97 -14.80
C LYS A 98 13.40 -12.85 -13.70
N ILE A 99 13.54 -12.46 -12.43
CA ILE A 99 12.91 -13.19 -11.32
C ILE A 99 11.38 -13.09 -11.42
N ILE A 100 10.84 -11.88 -11.62
CA ILE A 100 9.40 -11.68 -11.81
C ILE A 100 8.89 -12.55 -12.98
N GLN A 101 9.57 -12.50 -14.12
CA GLN A 101 9.21 -13.28 -15.31
C GLN A 101 9.18 -14.80 -15.04
N ARG A 102 10.18 -15.33 -14.32
CA ARG A 102 10.23 -16.76 -13.96
C ARG A 102 9.07 -17.16 -13.05
N VAL A 103 8.72 -16.30 -12.10
CA VAL A 103 7.58 -16.55 -11.20
C VAL A 103 6.27 -16.51 -11.98
N CYS A 104 6.03 -15.48 -12.81
CA CYS A 104 4.85 -15.44 -13.68
C CYS A 104 4.73 -16.68 -14.59
N ALA A 105 5.84 -17.18 -15.13
CA ALA A 105 5.84 -18.40 -15.93
C ALA A 105 5.46 -19.66 -15.12
N SER A 106 5.70 -19.66 -13.80
CA SER A 106 5.35 -20.77 -12.91
C SER A 106 3.94 -20.67 -12.32
N PHE A 107 3.35 -19.47 -12.33
CA PHE A 107 2.03 -19.18 -11.78
C PHE A 107 1.18 -18.46 -12.83
N PRO A 108 0.52 -19.19 -13.75
CA PRO A 108 -0.18 -18.59 -14.89
C PRO A 108 -1.34 -17.66 -14.49
N ASN A 109 -1.88 -17.85 -13.29
CA ASN A 109 -2.93 -17.01 -12.71
C ASN A 109 -2.40 -15.67 -12.14
N MET A 110 -1.09 -15.46 -12.17
CA MET A 110 -0.43 -14.24 -11.73
C MET A 110 -0.13 -13.35 -12.94
N THR A 111 -0.77 -12.18 -12.99
CA THR A 111 -0.37 -11.13 -13.92
C THR A 111 0.56 -10.14 -13.21
N ALA A 112 1.66 -9.72 -13.85
CA ALA A 112 2.61 -8.79 -13.25
C ALA A 112 2.89 -7.58 -14.15
N TYR A 113 2.80 -6.40 -13.55
CA TYR A 113 3.21 -5.13 -14.13
C TYR A 113 4.38 -4.56 -13.35
N VAL A 114 5.24 -3.83 -14.04
CA VAL A 114 6.31 -3.03 -13.44
C VAL A 114 6.07 -1.57 -13.81
N VAL A 115 5.97 -0.70 -12.82
CA VAL A 115 5.79 0.74 -13.05
C VAL A 115 6.95 1.27 -13.88
N SER A 116 6.64 1.91 -15.01
CA SER A 116 7.66 2.43 -15.91
C SER A 116 8.42 3.61 -15.29
N PRO A 117 9.65 3.92 -15.75
CA PRO A 117 10.38 5.11 -15.29
C PRO A 117 9.60 6.41 -15.49
N SER A 118 8.85 6.54 -16.59
CA SER A 118 8.01 7.71 -16.85
C SER A 118 6.85 7.81 -15.84
N ARG A 119 6.18 6.70 -15.53
CA ARG A 119 5.14 6.67 -14.50
C ARG A 119 5.72 6.97 -13.12
N MET A 120 6.87 6.40 -12.75
CA MET A 120 7.58 6.73 -11.50
C MET A 120 7.80 8.23 -11.34
N LYS A 121 8.23 8.92 -12.41
CA LYS A 121 8.38 10.38 -12.41
C LYS A 121 7.04 11.10 -12.20
N GLN A 122 5.95 10.62 -12.78
CA GLN A 122 4.62 11.19 -12.57
C GLN A 122 4.15 11.07 -11.12
N PHE A 123 4.40 9.94 -10.44
CA PHE A 123 4.12 9.81 -9.00
C PHE A 123 4.90 10.85 -8.18
N ASP A 124 6.17 11.09 -8.52
CA ASP A 124 7.02 12.10 -7.88
C ASP A 124 6.52 13.53 -8.16
N ASP A 125 6.16 13.85 -9.41
CA ASP A 125 5.64 15.15 -9.81
C ASP A 125 4.30 15.45 -9.14
N LEU A 126 3.41 14.45 -9.03
CA LEU A 126 2.13 14.56 -8.31
C LEU A 126 2.37 14.85 -6.83
N PHE A 127 3.27 14.12 -6.16
CA PHE A 127 3.60 14.38 -4.77
C PHE A 127 4.13 15.80 -4.56
N ARG A 128 4.99 16.27 -5.46
CA ARG A 128 5.49 17.65 -5.42
C ARG A 128 4.38 18.66 -5.63
N GLY A 129 3.45 18.42 -6.57
CA GLY A 129 2.30 19.28 -6.83
C GLY A 129 1.37 19.40 -5.62
N GLU A 130 1.05 18.27 -4.98
CA GLU A 130 0.13 18.20 -3.83
C GLU A 130 0.74 18.77 -2.54
N THR A 131 2.05 18.65 -2.36
CA THR A 131 2.69 18.96 -1.07
C THR A 131 3.60 20.18 -1.09
N GLY A 132 3.96 20.67 -2.28
CA GLY A 132 5.04 21.64 -2.48
C GLY A 132 6.43 21.10 -2.11
N LYS A 133 6.55 19.82 -1.72
CA LYS A 133 7.82 19.21 -1.29
C LYS A 133 8.41 18.36 -2.39
N ASP A 134 9.67 18.60 -2.68
CA ASP A 134 10.44 17.76 -3.58
C ASP A 134 11.01 16.56 -2.83
N ARG A 135 10.68 15.36 -3.29
CA ARG A 135 11.14 14.09 -2.70
C ARG A 135 12.67 13.98 -2.72
N GLU A 136 13.30 14.31 -3.83
CA GLU A 136 14.74 14.17 -4.02
C GLU A 136 15.53 15.16 -3.17
N LYS A 137 15.10 16.43 -3.16
CA LYS A 137 15.71 17.46 -2.30
C LYS A 137 15.57 17.11 -0.83
N SER A 138 14.43 16.53 -0.45
CA SER A 138 14.16 16.09 0.93
C SER A 138 14.72 14.71 1.28
N ARG A 139 15.40 14.05 0.32
CA ARG A 139 15.99 12.70 0.40
C ARG A 139 15.02 11.64 0.94
N SER A 140 13.74 11.79 0.64
CA SER A 140 12.68 10.87 1.07
C SER A 140 12.31 9.88 -0.03
N TRP A 141 11.47 8.92 0.32
CA TRP A 141 10.85 7.98 -0.61
C TRP A 141 9.33 8.04 -0.46
N LEU A 142 8.60 7.97 -1.57
CA LEU A 142 7.15 7.75 -1.52
C LEU A 142 6.88 6.38 -0.91
N SER A 143 5.86 6.28 -0.05
CA SER A 143 5.47 5.00 0.52
C SER A 143 4.74 4.12 -0.50
N THR A 144 4.66 2.81 -0.26
CA THR A 144 3.75 1.96 -1.04
C THR A 144 2.30 2.41 -0.92
N GLY A 145 1.92 3.02 0.22
CA GLY A 145 0.61 3.63 0.41
C GLY A 145 0.34 4.73 -0.60
N TRP A 146 1.31 5.61 -0.88
CA TRP A 146 1.19 6.64 -1.92
C TRP A 146 0.91 6.05 -3.29
N PHE A 147 1.74 5.09 -3.73
CA PHE A 147 1.51 4.41 -5.02
C PHE A 147 0.13 3.75 -5.07
N THR A 148 -0.28 3.11 -3.98
CA THR A 148 -1.56 2.40 -3.89
C THR A 148 -2.74 3.36 -3.97
N MET A 149 -2.70 4.50 -3.27
CA MET A 149 -3.77 5.50 -3.31
C MET A 149 -3.91 6.11 -4.70
N VAL A 150 -2.80 6.50 -5.34
CA VAL A 150 -2.83 7.05 -6.71
C VAL A 150 -3.37 6.00 -7.70
N ILE A 151 -2.90 4.76 -7.61
CA ILE A 151 -3.39 3.66 -8.47
C ILE A 151 -4.89 3.43 -8.23
N ALA A 152 -5.36 3.44 -6.98
CA ALA A 152 -6.77 3.22 -6.67
C ALA A 152 -7.67 4.34 -7.23
N VAL A 153 -7.24 5.60 -7.15
CA VAL A 153 -7.97 6.73 -7.75
C VAL A 153 -8.07 6.60 -9.28
N GLU A 154 -7.05 6.04 -9.94
CA GLU A 154 -7.10 5.79 -11.39
C GLU A 154 -7.94 4.54 -11.76
N LEU A 155 -7.98 3.52 -10.90
CA LEU A 155 -8.63 2.23 -11.20
C LEU A 155 -10.10 2.19 -10.78
N CYS A 156 -10.53 2.99 -9.81
CA CYS A 156 -11.77 2.75 -9.07
C CYS A 156 -12.68 3.98 -9.05
N ASP A 157 -14.00 3.77 -9.18
CA ASP A 157 -14.97 4.87 -9.05
C ASP A 157 -15.16 5.30 -7.58
N ALA A 158 -15.07 4.34 -6.66
CA ALA A 158 -15.09 4.54 -5.22
C ALA A 158 -14.01 3.70 -4.52
N VAL A 159 -13.42 4.26 -3.46
CA VAL A 159 -12.36 3.63 -2.68
C VAL A 159 -12.71 3.67 -1.20
N HIS A 160 -12.63 2.54 -0.52
CA HIS A 160 -12.70 2.50 0.94
C HIS A 160 -11.38 1.98 1.51
N VAL A 161 -10.84 2.66 2.52
CA VAL A 161 -9.53 2.36 3.10
C VAL A 161 -9.70 1.87 4.54
N TYR A 162 -9.32 0.63 4.79
CA TYR A 162 -9.33 0.03 6.11
C TYR A 162 -7.95 0.09 6.77
N GLY A 163 -7.88 0.45 8.05
CA GLY A 163 -6.63 0.34 8.82
C GLY A 163 -5.70 1.54 8.67
N MET A 164 -6.17 2.69 8.18
CA MET A 164 -5.32 3.88 8.09
C MET A 164 -5.70 4.88 9.17
N VAL A 165 -4.75 5.36 9.96
CA VAL A 165 -5.02 6.44 10.93
C VAL A 165 -4.98 7.82 10.26
N PRO A 166 -5.76 8.81 10.73
CA PRO A 166 -5.72 10.17 10.19
C PRO A 166 -4.37 10.85 10.47
N PRO A 167 -3.99 11.89 9.70
CA PRO A 167 -2.68 12.54 9.82
C PRO A 167 -2.41 13.16 11.20
N SER A 168 -3.45 13.49 11.97
CA SER A 168 -3.35 14.06 13.32
C SER A 168 -3.25 13.01 14.44
N TYR A 169 -3.47 11.72 14.15
CA TYR A 169 -3.63 10.67 15.15
C TYR A 169 -2.47 10.61 16.18
N CYS A 170 -1.23 10.61 15.69
CA CYS A 170 -0.04 10.50 16.54
C CYS A 170 0.34 11.81 17.28
N GLY A 171 -0.38 12.90 17.04
CA GLY A 171 -0.24 14.17 17.75
C GLY A 171 -1.36 14.44 18.75
N ARG A 172 -2.28 13.49 18.98
CA ARG A 172 -3.39 13.64 19.92
C ARG A 172 -2.90 13.69 21.37
N HIS A 173 -3.67 14.39 22.22
CA HIS A 173 -3.48 14.45 23.66
C HIS A 173 -4.77 14.04 24.38
N PRO A 174 -4.75 12.99 25.24
CA PRO A 174 -3.59 12.16 25.58
C PRO A 174 -3.07 11.33 24.38
N PRO A 175 -1.80 10.89 24.40
CA PRO A 175 -1.24 10.09 23.31
C PRO A 175 -2.06 8.82 23.07
N PRO A 176 -2.20 8.38 21.81
CA PRO A 176 -2.91 7.16 21.50
C PRO A 176 -2.22 5.93 22.11
N ARG A 177 -2.98 4.84 22.25
CA ARG A 177 -2.44 3.54 22.65
C ARG A 177 -1.35 3.10 21.67
N ARG A 178 -0.24 2.60 22.22
CA ARG A 178 0.84 2.00 21.44
C ARG A 178 0.35 0.76 20.72
N LEU A 179 0.63 0.69 19.44
CA LEU A 179 0.24 -0.39 18.55
C LEU A 179 1.43 -0.77 17.66
N PRO A 180 1.68 -2.05 17.40
CA PRO A 180 2.68 -2.43 16.40
C PRO A 180 2.33 -1.81 15.05
N TYR A 181 3.36 -1.43 14.29
CA TYR A 181 3.20 -0.81 12.99
C TYR A 181 2.46 -1.70 11.98
N HIS A 182 2.66 -3.03 12.07
CA HIS A 182 2.01 -4.00 11.21
C HIS A 182 1.24 -5.06 12.00
N TYR A 183 0.04 -5.44 11.52
CA TYR A 183 -0.79 -6.46 12.17
C TYR A 183 -0.12 -7.84 12.23
N TYR A 184 0.81 -8.11 11.31
CA TYR A 184 1.53 -9.38 11.19
C TYR A 184 2.93 -9.36 11.83
N GLU A 185 3.28 -8.28 12.52
CA GLU A 185 4.55 -8.14 13.24
C GLU A 185 4.26 -7.65 14.68
N PRO A 186 3.70 -8.49 15.57
CA PRO A 186 3.30 -8.06 16.91
C PRO A 186 4.47 -7.59 17.79
N LYS A 187 5.70 -8.00 17.46
CA LYS A 187 6.95 -7.54 18.08
C LYS A 187 7.64 -6.41 17.29
N GLY A 188 6.97 -5.88 16.27
CA GLY A 188 7.46 -4.80 15.43
C GLY A 188 7.50 -3.45 16.15
N PRO A 189 8.01 -2.40 15.48
CA PRO A 189 8.08 -1.07 16.07
C PRO A 189 6.68 -0.49 16.31
N ASP A 190 6.58 0.45 17.26
CA ASP A 190 5.35 1.21 17.50
C ASP A 190 4.96 2.08 16.29
N GLU A 191 3.66 2.13 15.98
CA GLU A 191 3.11 2.79 14.80
C GLU A 191 3.43 4.29 14.80
N CYS A 192 3.10 4.98 15.90
CA CYS A 192 3.30 6.42 15.98
C CYS A 192 4.77 6.81 16.05
N THR A 193 5.59 6.03 16.75
CA THR A 193 7.04 6.20 16.74
C THR A 193 7.58 6.06 15.31
N THR A 194 7.12 5.07 14.55
CA THR A 194 7.52 4.84 13.15
C THR A 194 7.14 6.01 12.26
N TYR A 195 5.89 6.48 12.35
CA TYR A 195 5.40 7.62 11.57
C TYR A 195 6.16 8.90 11.88
N ILE A 196 6.31 9.25 13.17
CA ILE A 196 6.98 10.49 13.58
C ILE A 196 8.47 10.46 13.19
N HIS A 197 9.15 9.33 13.40
CA HIS A 197 10.56 9.18 13.03
C HIS A 197 10.76 9.37 11.52
N ASN A 198 9.97 8.70 10.70
CA ASN A 198 10.05 8.83 9.24
C ASN A 198 9.73 10.26 8.79
N GLU A 199 8.65 10.84 9.32
CA GLU A 199 8.21 12.19 8.95
C GLU A 199 9.25 13.26 9.27
N ARG A 200 10.00 13.10 10.37
CA ARG A 200 11.01 14.09 10.81
C ARG A 200 12.41 13.83 10.27
N SER A 201 12.69 12.63 9.76
CA SER A 201 14.03 12.29 9.29
C SER A 201 14.46 13.14 8.09
N ARG A 202 15.78 13.34 8.00
CA ARG A 202 16.49 14.04 6.92
C ARG A 202 17.63 13.20 6.32
N LYS A 203 17.81 11.97 6.81
CA LYS A 203 18.89 11.05 6.42
C LYS A 203 18.36 9.61 6.37
N GLY A 204 18.86 8.83 5.41
CA GLY A 204 18.48 7.43 5.23
C GLY A 204 17.21 7.24 4.39
N ASN A 205 16.69 6.01 4.38
CA ASN A 205 15.48 5.65 3.64
C ASN A 205 14.26 5.92 4.51
N HIS A 206 13.70 7.13 4.43
CA HIS A 206 12.51 7.51 5.20
C HIS A 206 11.38 7.98 4.29
N HIS A 207 10.16 7.85 4.80
CA HIS A 207 8.94 8.28 4.13
C HIS A 207 8.37 9.56 4.74
N ARG A 208 7.42 10.20 4.05
CA ARG A 208 6.66 11.33 4.58
C ARG A 208 5.22 10.91 4.88
N PHE A 209 5.05 9.88 5.70
CA PHE A 209 3.74 9.24 5.94
C PHE A 209 2.65 10.20 6.41
N ILE A 210 2.97 11.18 7.26
CA ILE A 210 1.98 12.14 7.75
C ILE A 210 1.69 13.17 6.66
N THR A 211 2.71 13.59 5.90
CA THR A 211 2.48 14.45 4.73
C THR A 211 1.60 13.76 3.69
N GLU A 212 1.87 12.50 3.33
CA GLU A 212 1.06 11.72 2.39
C GLU A 212 -0.40 11.59 2.88
N LYS A 213 -0.61 11.26 4.16
CA LYS A 213 -1.96 11.20 4.75
C LYS A 213 -2.73 12.51 4.70
N ARG A 214 -2.05 13.67 4.78
CA ARG A 214 -2.71 14.97 4.60
C ARG A 214 -3.25 15.14 3.19
N VAL A 215 -2.50 14.69 2.18
CA VAL A 215 -2.97 14.66 0.79
C VAL A 215 -4.17 13.72 0.67
N PHE A 216 -4.11 12.52 1.27
CA PHE A 216 -5.23 11.58 1.22
C PHE A 216 -6.50 12.15 1.88
N ALA A 217 -6.36 12.95 2.94
CA ALA A 217 -7.49 13.63 3.56
C ALA A 217 -8.11 14.67 2.62
N THR A 218 -7.28 15.44 1.89
CA THR A 218 -7.77 16.34 0.83
C THR A 218 -8.46 15.56 -0.29
N TRP A 219 -7.85 14.47 -0.75
CA TRP A 219 -8.41 13.61 -1.79
C TRP A 219 -9.73 12.96 -1.40
N ALA A 220 -9.96 12.70 -0.12
CA ALA A 220 -11.26 12.22 0.38
C ALA A 220 -12.42 13.18 0.09
N GLY A 221 -12.15 14.49 -0.02
CA GLY A 221 -13.16 15.48 -0.39
C GLY A 221 -13.29 15.70 -1.90
N LEU A 222 -12.35 15.21 -2.70
CA LEU A 222 -12.31 15.40 -4.16
C LEU A 222 -12.69 14.15 -4.94
N TYR A 223 -12.38 12.99 -4.37
CA TYR A 223 -12.64 11.66 -4.90
C TYR A 223 -13.50 10.92 -3.89
N ASN A 224 -14.26 9.92 -4.34
CA ASN A 224 -15.12 9.12 -3.47
C ASN A 224 -14.28 8.15 -2.63
N ILE A 225 -13.55 8.67 -1.64
CA ILE A 225 -12.66 7.94 -0.75
C ILE A 225 -13.17 8.04 0.68
N THR A 226 -13.36 6.90 1.32
CA THR A 226 -13.75 6.80 2.73
C THR A 226 -12.73 5.99 3.53
N PHE A 227 -12.67 6.21 4.84
CA PHE A 227 -11.71 5.57 5.73
C PHE A 227 -12.42 4.97 6.93
N SER A 228 -12.00 3.80 7.38
CA SER A 228 -12.50 3.22 8.62
C SER A 228 -11.44 2.38 9.34
N HIS A 229 -11.71 2.12 10.62
CA HIS A 229 -10.86 1.31 11.49
C HIS A 229 -9.41 1.84 11.53
N PRO A 230 -9.19 3.11 11.94
CA PRO A 230 -10.17 4.05 12.50
C PRO A 230 -10.83 4.99 11.48
N ASP A 231 -11.95 5.60 11.88
CA ASP A 231 -12.64 6.64 11.11
C ASP A 231 -11.79 7.94 11.03
N TRP A 232 -11.94 8.67 9.92
CA TRP A 232 -11.28 9.96 9.65
C TRP A 232 -12.21 11.16 9.77
N THR A 233 -13.52 10.92 9.93
CA THR A 233 -14.54 11.95 10.16
C THR A 233 -14.54 12.47 11.58
#